data_AF-A0A925YCX4-F1
#
_entry.id   AF-A0A925YCX4-F1
#
_cell.length_a   1.000
_cell.length_b   1.000
_cell.length_c   1.000
_cell.angle_alpha   90.00
_cell.angle_beta   90.00
_cell.angle_gamma   90.00
#
_symmetry.space_group_name_H-M   'P 1'
#
loop_
_entity.id
_entity.type
_entity.pdbx_description
1 polymer ?
#
loop_
_entity_poly.entity_id
_entity_poly.type
_entity_poly.pdbx_seq_one_letter_code
_entity_poly.pdbx_strand_id
1 'polypeptide(L)'
;PNHRPAVEHVINWEMQMIAQFLQKLADPAFKDLDGNTLFNNTTVLIGTELSDPPSHSRQGMTFFLAGANKRFKPGVHDMGNRSDTDLYNTVLRSMGVNLATPFGKTGTFTSPLPVLV
;
A
#
# COMPACT_ATOMS: atom_id res chain seq x y z
N PRO A 1 19.23 17.10 -21.42
CA PRO A 1 18.20 16.34 -22.17
C PRO A 1 16.90 16.26 -21.36
N ASN A 2 15.73 16.38 -21.98
CA ASN A 2 14.45 16.24 -21.29
C ASN A 2 14.12 14.75 -21.11
N HIS A 3 14.40 14.19 -19.93
CA HIS A 3 14.21 12.77 -19.64
C HIS A 3 12.75 12.39 -19.29
N ARG A 4 11.83 13.37 -19.20
CA ARG A 4 10.44 13.14 -18.75
C ARG A 4 9.70 12.04 -19.51
N PRO A 5 9.76 11.95 -20.86
CA PRO A 5 9.04 10.89 -21.58
C PRO A 5 9.53 9.47 -21.24
N ALA A 6 10.83 9.30 -20.97
CA ALA A 6 11.39 8.00 -20.59
C ALA A 6 10.96 7.60 -19.18
N VAL A 7 10.93 8.55 -18.23
CA VAL A 7 10.45 8.32 -16.85
C VAL A 7 8.96 7.95 -16.86
N GLU A 8 8.14 8.70 -17.60
CA GLU A 8 6.71 8.42 -17.74
C GLU A 8 6.46 7.04 -18.36
N HIS A 9 7.26 6.63 -19.35
CA HIS A 9 7.16 5.30 -19.95
C HIS A 9 7.45 4.19 -18.94
N VAL A 10 8.51 4.33 -18.14
CA VAL A 10 8.87 3.36 -17.09
C VAL A 10 7.78 3.27 -16.02
N ILE A 11 7.28 4.40 -15.52
CA ILE A 11 6.20 4.42 -14.53
C ILE A 11 4.95 3.71 -15.07
N ASN A 12 4.57 3.97 -16.31
CA ASN A 12 3.43 3.29 -16.93
C ASN A 12 3.65 1.78 -17.04
N TRP A 13 4.85 1.36 -17.44
CA TRP A 13 5.20 -0.06 -17.51
C TRP A 13 5.16 -0.72 -16.13
N GLU A 14 5.69 -0.09 -15.08
CA GLU A 14 5.63 -0.59 -13.70
C GLU A 14 4.19 -0.75 -13.22
N MET A 15 3.34 0.26 -13.47
CA MET A 15 1.92 0.19 -13.12
C MET A 15 1.18 -0.91 -13.89
N GLN A 16 1.56 -1.20 -15.15
CA GLN A 16 1.03 -2.33 -15.90
C GLN A 16 1.45 -3.67 -15.28
N MET A 17 2.69 -3.81 -14.82
CA MET A 17 3.15 -5.03 -14.14
C MET A 17 2.41 -5.26 -12.83
N ILE A 18 2.19 -4.20 -12.05
CA ILE A 18 1.37 -4.25 -10.83
C ILE A 18 -0.06 -4.68 -11.18
N ALA A 19 -0.67 -4.09 -12.21
CA ALA A 19 -2.02 -4.47 -12.62
C ALA A 19 -2.12 -5.96 -13.01
N GLN A 20 -1.16 -6.47 -13.77
CA GLN A 20 -1.10 -7.89 -14.14
C GLN A 20 -0.93 -8.80 -12.91
N PHE A 21 -0.09 -8.41 -11.95
CA PHE A 21 0.07 -9.15 -10.70
C PHE A 21 -1.24 -9.21 -9.90
N LEU A 22 -1.92 -8.08 -9.73
CA LEU A 22 -3.21 -8.03 -9.03
C LEU A 22 -4.30 -8.84 -9.74
N GLN A 23 -4.34 -8.81 -11.08
CA GLN A 23 -5.25 -9.64 -11.87
C GLN A 23 -5.02 -11.14 -11.63
N LYS A 24 -3.76 -11.56 -11.52
CA LYS A 24 -3.42 -12.97 -11.23
C LYS A 24 -3.81 -13.39 -9.82
N LEU A 25 -3.68 -12.51 -8.83
CA LEU A 25 -4.18 -12.79 -7.48
C LEU A 25 -5.71 -12.93 -7.44
N ALA A 26 -6.42 -12.16 -8.27
CA ALA A 26 -7.88 -12.13 -8.32
C ALA A 26 -8.48 -13.21 -9.24
N ASP A 27 -7.65 -14.01 -9.90
CA ASP A 27 -8.09 -15.03 -10.85
C ASP A 27 -8.78 -16.19 -10.09
N PRO A 28 -10.06 -16.51 -10.41
CA PRO A 28 -10.83 -17.55 -9.72
C PRO A 28 -10.30 -18.96 -9.93
N ALA A 29 -9.36 -19.17 -10.85
CA ALA A 29 -8.62 -20.44 -10.98
C ALA A 29 -7.65 -20.67 -9.81
N PHE A 30 -7.23 -19.62 -9.11
CA PHE A 30 -6.30 -19.68 -7.98
C PHE A 30 -7.01 -19.25 -6.69
N LYS A 31 -7.58 -20.24 -6.01
CA LYS A 31 -8.28 -20.06 -4.74
C LYS A 31 -7.41 -20.46 -3.55
N ASP A 32 -7.66 -19.81 -2.44
CA ASP A 32 -7.13 -20.20 -1.13
C ASP A 32 -8.03 -21.29 -0.49
N LEU A 33 -7.62 -21.83 0.66
CA LEU A 33 -8.28 -22.93 1.36
C LEU A 33 -9.72 -22.62 1.77
N ASP A 34 -10.07 -21.35 1.92
CA ASP A 34 -11.42 -20.87 2.27
C ASP A 34 -12.34 -20.71 1.05
N GLY A 35 -11.85 -21.01 -0.16
CA GLY A 35 -12.58 -20.91 -1.41
C GLY A 35 -12.64 -19.49 -2.02
N ASN A 36 -12.07 -18.49 -1.36
CA ASN A 36 -11.89 -17.15 -1.92
C ASN A 36 -10.66 -17.09 -2.85
N THR A 37 -10.56 -16.04 -3.66
CA THR A 37 -9.35 -15.80 -4.46
C THR A 37 -8.18 -15.41 -3.56
N LEU A 38 -6.94 -15.65 -3.99
CA LEU A 38 -5.75 -15.19 -3.24
C LEU A 38 -5.78 -13.69 -2.95
N PHE A 39 -6.36 -12.88 -3.86
CA PHE A 39 -6.52 -11.45 -3.69
C PHE A 39 -7.41 -11.06 -2.49
N ASN A 40 -8.41 -11.87 -2.14
CA ASN A 40 -9.22 -11.62 -0.95
C ASN A 40 -8.39 -11.75 0.33
N ASN A 41 -7.52 -12.76 0.41
CA ASN A 41 -6.76 -13.05 1.62
C ASN A 41 -5.43 -12.28 1.71
N THR A 42 -4.98 -11.69 0.60
CA THR A 42 -3.75 -10.91 0.53
C THR A 42 -4.02 -9.42 0.69
N THR A 43 -3.24 -8.74 1.53
CA THR A 43 -3.15 -7.27 1.53
C THR A 43 -1.93 -6.85 0.74
N VAL A 44 -2.12 -6.12 -0.35
CA VAL A 44 -1.02 -5.60 -1.18
C VAL A 44 -0.88 -4.10 -0.91
N LEU A 45 0.26 -3.70 -0.35
CA LEU A 45 0.66 -2.31 -0.17
C LEU A 45 1.70 -1.94 -1.23
N ILE A 46 1.40 -0.91 -2.02
CA ILE A 46 2.23 -0.41 -3.10
C ILE A 46 2.56 1.06 -2.78
N GLY A 47 3.81 1.47 -2.97
CA GLY A 47 4.21 2.85 -2.79
C GLY A 47 5.69 3.05 -3.09
N THR A 48 6.15 4.28 -2.93
CA THR A 48 7.56 4.64 -3.06
C THR A 48 8.17 4.89 -1.68
N GLU A 49 9.48 4.70 -1.55
CA GLU A 49 10.21 4.99 -0.31
C GLU A 49 10.54 6.50 -0.17
N LEU A 50 10.60 7.21 -1.30
CA LEU A 50 10.93 8.64 -1.41
C LEU A 50 9.97 9.33 -2.38
N SER A 51 9.69 10.61 -2.14
CA SER A 51 8.94 11.47 -3.06
C SER A 51 9.84 12.27 -3.99
N ASP A 52 11.01 12.68 -3.51
CA ASP A 52 12.03 13.39 -4.29
C ASP A 52 13.42 12.82 -3.99
N PRO A 53 14.01 12.02 -4.90
CA PRO A 53 15.27 11.33 -4.64
C PRO A 53 16.45 12.25 -4.28
N PRO A 54 16.70 13.39 -4.96
CA PRO A 54 17.81 14.29 -4.63
C PRO A 54 17.76 14.82 -3.19
N SER A 55 16.58 15.24 -2.71
CA SER A 55 16.43 15.74 -1.34
C SER A 55 16.17 14.66 -0.30
N HIS A 56 16.00 13.40 -0.74
CA HIS A 56 15.50 12.31 0.09
C HIS A 56 14.19 12.66 0.81
N SER A 57 13.34 13.47 0.16
CA SER A 57 12.06 13.87 0.75
C SER A 57 11.13 12.68 0.88
N ARG A 58 10.35 12.69 1.96
CA ARG A 58 9.28 11.72 2.26
C ARG A 58 7.91 12.38 2.33
N GLN A 59 7.80 13.63 1.85
CA GLN A 59 6.55 14.40 1.88
C GLN A 59 5.75 14.17 0.60
N GLY A 60 4.43 14.04 0.72
CA GLY A 60 3.54 13.85 -0.43
C GLY A 60 3.70 12.50 -1.14
N MET A 61 4.16 11.46 -0.43
CA MET A 61 4.25 10.11 -0.99
C MET A 61 2.85 9.54 -1.24
N THR A 62 2.71 8.83 -2.36
CA THR A 62 1.46 8.16 -2.72
C THR A 62 1.58 6.67 -2.45
N PHE A 63 0.58 6.11 -1.78
CA PHE A 63 0.46 4.68 -1.52
C PHE A 63 -0.87 4.15 -2.06
N PHE A 64 -0.87 2.91 -2.53
CA PHE A 64 -2.05 2.17 -2.93
C PHE A 64 -2.19 0.93 -2.04
N LEU A 65 -3.44 0.63 -1.67
CA LEU A 65 -3.80 -0.61 -0.99
C LEU A 65 -4.79 -1.38 -1.86
N ALA A 66 -4.56 -2.67 -2.01
CA ALA A 66 -5.43 -3.56 -2.76
C ALA A 66 -5.64 -4.89 -2.03
N GLY A 67 -6.80 -5.51 -2.25
CA GLY A 67 -7.17 -6.82 -1.69
C GLY A 67 -7.78 -6.72 -0.29
N ALA A 68 -7.36 -7.62 0.60
CA ALA A 68 -7.67 -7.63 2.02
C ALA A 68 -9.17 -7.80 2.38
N ASN A 69 -9.96 -8.39 1.49
CA ASN A 69 -11.37 -8.74 1.71
C ASN A 69 -12.19 -7.68 2.48
N LYS A 70 -12.20 -6.43 1.99
CA LYS A 70 -12.96 -5.30 2.55
C LYS A 70 -12.52 -4.81 3.95
N ARG A 71 -11.31 -5.16 4.40
CA ARG A 71 -10.74 -4.62 5.65
C ARG A 71 -10.40 -3.12 5.60
N PHE A 72 -10.36 -2.54 4.39
CA PHE A 72 -10.09 -1.12 4.18
C PHE A 72 -11.23 -0.44 3.42
N LYS A 73 -11.51 0.82 3.77
CA LYS A 73 -12.43 1.69 3.05
C LYS A 73 -11.86 2.00 1.66
N PRO A 74 -12.58 1.69 0.56
CA PRO A 74 -12.12 2.03 -0.78
C PRO A 74 -12.14 3.54 -1.00
N GLY A 75 -11.33 4.02 -1.94
CA GLY A 75 -11.30 5.42 -2.36
C GLY A 75 -9.92 6.06 -2.24
N VAL A 76 -9.88 7.35 -2.52
CA VAL A 76 -8.70 8.20 -2.36
C VAL A 76 -8.81 8.91 -1.02
N HIS A 77 -7.78 8.78 -0.19
CA HIS A 77 -7.76 9.34 1.15
C HIS A 77 -6.53 10.22 1.33
N ASP A 78 -6.74 11.51 1.61
CA ASP A 78 -5.67 12.41 2.05
C ASP A 78 -5.52 12.28 3.56
N MET A 79 -4.34 11.85 3.99
CA MET A 79 -4.03 11.67 5.41
C MET A 79 -3.34 12.90 6.02
N GLY A 80 -3.13 13.98 5.27
CA GLY A 80 -2.42 15.16 5.76
C GLY A 80 -1.02 14.84 6.29
N ASN A 81 -0.70 15.28 7.50
CA ASN A 81 0.64 15.15 8.09
C ASN A 81 0.90 13.79 8.78
N ARG A 82 0.16 12.74 8.43
CA ARG A 82 0.32 11.41 9.02
C ARG A 82 1.53 10.70 8.44
N SER A 83 2.17 9.85 9.25
CA SER A 83 3.40 9.17 8.86
C SER A 83 3.12 7.87 8.09
N ASP A 84 4.08 7.44 7.28
CA ASP A 84 4.15 6.08 6.74
C ASP A 84 4.13 5.01 7.85
N THR A 85 4.67 5.35 9.03
CA THR A 85 4.61 4.49 10.22
C THR A 85 3.17 4.22 10.66
N ASP A 86 2.29 5.22 10.59
CA ASP A 86 0.85 5.05 10.86
C ASP A 86 0.20 4.12 9.82
N LEU A 87 0.57 4.25 8.54
CA LEU A 87 0.10 3.38 7.47
C LEU A 87 0.51 1.92 7.71
N TYR A 88 1.78 1.63 7.94
CA TYR A 88 2.28 0.26 8.17
C TYR A 88 1.61 -0.37 9.40
N ASN A 89 1.49 0.40 10.48
CA ASN A 89 0.82 -0.06 11.70
C ASN A 89 -0.68 -0.30 11.51
N THR A 90 -1.34 0.44 10.61
CA THR A 90 -2.74 0.22 10.24
C THR A 90 -2.89 -1.08 9.45
N VAL A 91 -2.00 -1.32 8.48
CA VAL A 91 -1.97 -2.56 7.69
C VAL A 91 -1.69 -3.79 8.56
N LEU A 92 -0.75 -3.71 9.50
CA LEU A 92 -0.50 -4.81 10.45
C LEU A 92 -1.75 -5.14 11.26
N ARG A 93 -2.44 -4.13 11.77
CA ARG A 93 -3.68 -4.30 12.55
C ARG A 93 -4.81 -4.91 11.74
N SER A 94 -4.95 -4.57 10.46
CA SER A 94 -5.97 -5.20 9.59
C SER A 94 -5.71 -6.70 9.42
N MET A 95 -4.48 -7.15 9.56
CA MET A 95 -4.09 -8.56 9.50
C MET A 95 -4.16 -9.25 10.88
N GLY A 96 -4.69 -8.59 11.90
CA GLY A 96 -4.74 -9.11 13.27
C GLY A 96 -3.40 -9.04 14.02
N VAL A 97 -2.38 -8.42 13.44
CA VAL A 97 -1.07 -8.24 14.07
C VAL A 97 -1.11 -7.01 14.97
N ASN A 98 -1.43 -7.24 16.24
CA ASN A 98 -1.48 -6.23 17.28
C ASN A 98 -0.19 -6.28 18.11
N LEU A 99 0.73 -5.37 17.80
CA LEU A 99 2.01 -5.28 18.51
C LEU A 99 1.86 -4.46 19.80
N ALA A 100 2.47 -4.92 20.88
CA ALA A 100 2.58 -4.14 22.12
C ALA A 100 3.38 -2.85 21.91
N THR A 101 4.41 -2.92 21.05
CA THR A 101 5.20 -1.77 20.59
C THR A 101 4.92 -1.54 19.10
N PRO A 102 4.51 -0.32 18.68
CA PRO A 102 4.32 -0.02 17.27
C PRO A 102 5.55 -0.32 16.42
N PHE A 103 5.34 -0.81 15.19
CA PHE A 103 6.42 -0.98 14.22
C PHE A 103 6.97 0.38 13.78
N GLY A 104 8.27 0.46 13.48
CA GLY A 104 8.93 1.68 12.98
C GLY A 104 9.70 2.46 14.06
N LYS A 105 10.01 3.73 13.78
CA LYS A 105 10.77 4.59 14.70
C LYS A 105 9.90 4.96 15.90
N THR A 106 10.44 4.82 17.11
CA THR A 106 9.74 5.25 18.33
C THR A 106 9.33 6.73 18.24
N GLY A 107 8.06 7.02 18.55
CA GLY A 107 7.50 8.38 18.54
C GLY A 107 6.95 8.85 17.19
N THR A 108 7.01 8.07 16.11
CA THR A 108 6.40 8.44 14.81
C THR A 108 5.00 7.87 14.59
N PHE A 109 4.66 6.78 15.28
CA PHE A 109 3.30 6.25 15.32
C PHE A 109 2.42 7.11 16.25
N THR A 110 1.32 7.61 15.71
CA THR A 110 0.32 8.39 16.45
C THR A 110 -0.91 7.52 16.75
N SER A 111 -1.48 6.90 15.72
CA SER A 111 -2.69 6.07 15.84
C SER A 111 -2.91 5.26 14.55
N PRO A 112 -3.83 4.30 14.52
CA PRO A 112 -4.31 3.76 13.24
C PRO A 112 -4.91 4.86 12.35
N LEU A 113 -4.78 4.71 11.04
CA LEU A 113 -5.45 5.55 10.05
C LEU A 113 -6.95 5.21 10.02
N PRO A 114 -7.84 6.20 9.76
CA PRO A 114 -9.29 6.01 9.81
C PRO A 114 -9.88 5.27 8.60
N VAL A 115 -9.13 4.33 8.03
CA VAL A 115 -9.46 3.57 6.82
C VAL A 115 -9.79 2.11 7.07
N LEU A 116 -9.64 1.62 8.31
CA LEU A 116 -10.12 0.29 8.67
C LEU A 116 -11.67 0.26 8.68
N VAL A 117 -12.23 -0.90 8.32
CA VAL A 117 -13.67 -1.22 8.39
C VAL A 117 -13.95 -2.05 9.62
#